data_AF-A5G532-F1
#
_entry.id   AF-A5G532-F1
#
_cell.length_a   1.000
_cell.length_b   1.000
_cell.length_c   1.000
_cell.angle_alpha   90.00
_cell.angle_beta   90.00
_cell.angle_gamma   90.00
#
_symmetry.space_group_name_H-M   'P 1'
#
loop_
_entity.id
_entity.type
_entity.pdbx_description
1 polymer ?
#
loop_
_entity_poly.entity_id
_entity_poly.type
_entity_poly.pdbx_seq_one_letter_code
_entity_poly.pdbx_strand_id
1 'polypeptide(L)'
;MLDCVRNYVEQKGTMRMHTKKEVLAEALNLPPIERAELIEELLTSFEFPDRRRLDRLWAEEADDRIKAFKQGEFETIPMEKVFAKINR
;
A
#
# COMPACT_ATOMS: atom_id res chain seq x y z
N MET A 1 -11.18 -36.41 24.40
CA MET A 1 -10.77 -36.74 23.01
C MET A 1 -11.79 -36.24 21.98
N LEU A 2 -13.10 -36.42 22.23
CA LEU A 2 -14.17 -35.90 21.35
C LEU A 2 -14.28 -34.36 21.32
N ASP A 3 -13.89 -33.66 22.38
CA ASP A 3 -13.91 -32.18 22.42
C ASP A 3 -12.81 -31.54 21.55
N CYS A 4 -11.69 -32.23 21.36
CA CYS A 4 -10.60 -31.77 20.50
C CYS A 4 -10.96 -31.88 19.01
N VAL A 5 -11.64 -32.98 18.64
CA VAL A 5 -12.14 -33.18 17.27
C VAL A 5 -13.29 -32.22 16.96
N ARG A 6 -14.15 -31.91 17.94
CA ARG A 6 -15.23 -30.92 17.80
C ARG A 6 -14.68 -29.52 17.49
N ASN A 7 -13.65 -29.08 18.22
CA ASN A 7 -12.96 -27.80 17.95
C ASN A 7 -12.27 -27.78 16.57
N TYR A 8 -11.73 -28.91 16.11
CA TYR A 8 -11.10 -29.01 14.78
C TYR A 8 -12.10 -28.86 13.63
N VAL A 9 -13.31 -29.40 13.78
CA VAL A 9 -14.38 -29.30 12.77
C VAL A 9 -15.03 -27.91 12.75
N GLU A 10 -15.19 -27.28 13.92
CA GLU A 10 -15.73 -25.91 14.03
C GLU A 10 -14.79 -24.86 13.41
N GLN A 11 -13.47 -25.02 13.54
CA GLN A 11 -12.48 -24.12 12.94
C GLN A 11 -12.41 -24.19 11.41
N LYS A 12 -12.79 -25.33 10.79
CA LYS A 12 -12.82 -25.48 9.33
C LYS A 12 -14.15 -25.10 8.66
N GLY A 13 -15.19 -24.83 9.45
CA GLY A 13 -16.55 -24.61 8.94
C GLY A 13 -16.89 -23.17 8.52
N THR A 14 -16.13 -22.17 8.97
CA THR A 14 -16.40 -20.76 8.67
C THR A 14 -15.07 -20.04 8.48
N MET A 15 -14.76 -19.60 7.26
CA MET A 15 -13.59 -18.75 7.03
C MET A 15 -13.83 -17.41 7.72
N ARG A 16 -13.27 -17.25 8.93
CA ARG A 16 -13.39 -16.00 9.70
C ARG A 16 -12.62 -14.92 8.95
N MET A 17 -13.31 -13.88 8.52
CA MET A 17 -12.67 -12.69 7.98
C MET A 17 -12.23 -11.80 9.14
N HIS A 18 -10.93 -11.55 9.25
CA HIS A 18 -10.38 -10.65 10.26
C HIS A 18 -10.62 -9.20 9.84
N THR A 19 -10.96 -8.34 10.79
CA THR A 19 -11.03 -6.89 10.55
C THR A 19 -9.63 -6.32 10.40
N LYS A 20 -9.48 -5.16 9.74
CA LYS A 20 -8.21 -4.43 9.64
C LYS A 20 -7.51 -4.26 10.99
N LYS A 21 -8.28 -4.01 12.07
CA LYS A 21 -7.74 -3.80 13.41
C LYS A 21 -7.16 -5.09 14.00
N GLU A 22 -7.83 -6.22 13.81
CA GLU A 22 -7.35 -7.53 14.25
C GLU A 22 -6.06 -7.91 13.50
N VAL A 23 -6.04 -7.77 12.17
CA VAL A 23 -4.84 -8.04 11.36
C VAL A 23 -3.66 -7.15 11.78
N LEU A 24 -3.91 -5.85 12.01
CA LEU A 24 -2.86 -4.93 12.46
C LEU A 24 -2.33 -5.30 13.85
N ALA A 25 -3.21 -5.66 14.79
CA ALA A 25 -2.80 -6.05 16.14
C ALA A 25 -1.91 -7.29 16.11
N GLU A 26 -2.24 -8.28 15.28
CA GLU A 26 -1.45 -9.50 15.10
C GLU A 26 -0.11 -9.19 14.40
N ALA A 27 -0.12 -8.42 13.32
CA ALA A 27 1.09 -8.04 12.58
C ALA A 27 2.09 -7.26 13.47
N LEU A 28 1.63 -6.41 14.39
CA LEU A 28 2.50 -5.67 15.29
C LEU A 28 3.22 -6.55 16.32
N ASN A 29 2.72 -7.76 16.59
CA ASN A 29 3.38 -8.72 17.49
C ASN A 29 4.52 -9.49 16.81
N LEU A 30 4.62 -9.44 15.48
CA LEU A 30 5.71 -10.09 14.75
C LEU A 30 7.06 -9.39 15.01
N PRO A 31 8.19 -10.12 14.96
CA PRO A 31 9.52 -9.53 14.94
C PRO A 31 9.68 -8.51 13.80
N PRO A 32 10.56 -7.50 13.94
CA PRO A 32 10.71 -6.44 12.94
C PRO A 32 10.96 -6.91 11.50
N ILE A 33 11.71 -7.99 11.32
CA ILE A 33 12.02 -8.56 9.99
C ILE A 33 10.77 -9.17 9.37
N GLU A 34 10.05 -10.03 10.11
CA GLU A 34 8.81 -10.66 9.64
C GLU A 34 7.72 -9.62 9.33
N ARG A 35 7.67 -8.51 10.08
CA ARG A 35 6.77 -7.40 9.73
C ARG A 35 7.12 -6.78 8.38
N ALA A 36 8.41 -6.58 8.09
CA ALA A 36 8.84 -6.03 6.81
C ALA A 36 8.49 -6.98 5.66
N GLU A 37 8.73 -8.28 5.85
CA GLU A 37 8.36 -9.32 4.87
C GLU A 37 6.85 -9.33 4.60
N LEU A 38 6.01 -9.29 5.64
CA LEU A 38 4.55 -9.20 5.50
C LEU A 38 4.11 -7.93 4.74
N ILE A 39 4.77 -6.80 4.99
CA ILE A 39 4.49 -5.56 4.26
C ILE A 39 4.81 -5.72 2.77
N GLU A 40 5.95 -6.32 2.43
CA GLU A 40 6.34 -6.56 1.03
C GLU A 40 5.36 -7.48 0.30
N GLU A 41 4.90 -8.56 0.96
CA GLU A 41 3.88 -9.46 0.40
C GLU A 41 2.56 -8.73 0.15
N LEU A 42 2.10 -7.93 1.13
CA LEU A 42 0.90 -7.11 0.98
C LEU A 42 1.06 -6.09 -0.15
N LEU A 43 2.21 -5.42 -0.24
CA LEU A 43 2.50 -4.46 -1.31
C LEU A 43 2.49 -5.14 -2.69
N THR A 44 3.09 -6.32 -2.79
CA THR A 44 3.11 -7.14 -4.01
C THR A 44 1.70 -7.56 -4.42
N SER A 45 0.77 -7.76 -3.48
CA SER A 45 -0.62 -8.08 -3.80
C SER A 45 -1.36 -6.97 -4.56
N PHE A 46 -0.86 -5.72 -4.50
CA PHE A 46 -1.37 -4.61 -5.31
C PHE A 46 -0.76 -4.58 -6.72
N GLU A 47 0.16 -5.48 -7.07
CA GLU A 47 0.62 -5.63 -8.44
C GLU A 47 -0.40 -6.41 -9.27
N PHE A 48 -1.06 -5.71 -10.19
CA PHE A 48 -2.05 -6.29 -11.10
C PHE A 48 -1.62 -6.12 -12.57
N PRO A 49 -2.18 -6.92 -13.52
CA PRO A 49 -1.72 -6.95 -14.91
C PRO A 49 -1.67 -5.59 -15.62
N ASP A 50 -2.57 -4.68 -15.26
CA ASP A 50 -2.64 -3.32 -15.83
C ASP A 50 -1.58 -2.36 -15.29
N ARG A 51 -0.81 -2.73 -14.26
CA ARG A 51 0.20 -1.85 -13.65
C ARG A 51 1.22 -1.36 -14.67
N ARG A 52 1.73 -2.24 -15.54
CA ARG A 52 2.65 -1.85 -16.64
C ARG A 52 2.06 -0.83 -17.60
N ARG A 53 0.74 -0.89 -17.85
CA ARG A 53 0.04 0.09 -18.69
C ARG A 53 -0.07 1.43 -17.97
N LEU A 54 -0.42 1.40 -16.69
CA LEU A 54 -0.49 2.60 -15.84
C LEU A 54 0.88 3.26 -15.67
N ASP A 55 1.95 2.48 -15.43
CA ASP A 55 3.31 2.97 -15.30
C ASP A 55 3.74 3.73 -16.56
N ARG A 56 3.38 3.21 -17.75
CA ARG A 56 3.64 3.90 -19.02
C ARG A 56 2.90 5.23 -19.12
N LEU A 57 1.60 5.23 -18.82
CA LEU A 57 0.79 6.45 -18.85
C LEU A 57 1.30 7.49 -17.84
N TRP A 58 1.77 7.05 -16.67
CA TRP A 58 2.37 7.92 -15.67
C TRP A 58 3.71 8.49 -16.12
N ALA A 59 4.54 7.70 -16.81
CA ALA A 59 5.79 8.20 -17.38
C ALA A 59 5.52 9.24 -18.47
N GLU A 60 4.57 8.98 -19.37
CA GLU A 60 4.14 9.93 -20.40
C GLU A 60 3.63 11.25 -19.79
N GLU A 61 2.73 11.17 -18.82
CA GLU A 61 2.21 12.34 -18.10
C GLU A 61 3.30 13.12 -17.35
N ALA A 62 4.26 12.42 -16.73
CA ALA A 62 5.38 13.06 -16.04
C ALA A 62 6.27 13.85 -17.01
N ASP A 63 6.59 13.26 -18.16
CA ASP A 63 7.37 13.93 -19.21
C ASP A 63 6.62 15.15 -19.76
N ASP A 64 5.32 15.03 -20.01
CA ASP A 64 4.50 16.12 -20.53
C ASP A 64 4.39 17.28 -19.54
N ARG A 65 4.23 16.98 -18.24
CA ARG A 65 4.28 18.02 -17.19
C ARG A 65 5.62 18.73 -17.12
N ILE A 66 6.73 18.02 -17.31
CA ILE A 66 8.07 18.63 -17.33
C ILE A 66 8.23 19.54 -18.55
N LYS A 67 7.74 19.13 -19.73
CA LYS A 67 7.78 19.97 -20.95
C LYS A 67 6.98 21.25 -20.76
N ALA A 68 5.73 21.13 -20.33
CA ALA A 68 4.84 22.27 -20.10
C ALA A 68 5.40 23.23 -19.03
N PHE A 69 6.04 22.71 -17.96
CA PHE A 69 6.77 23.54 -17.00
C PHE A 69 7.92 24.31 -17.66
N LYS A 70 8.77 23.64 -18.46
CA LYS A 70 9.89 24.27 -19.17
C LYS A 70 9.42 25.31 -20.20
N GLN A 71 8.24 25.12 -20.76
CA GLN A 71 7.59 26.04 -21.70
C GLN A 71 6.86 27.20 -21.01
N GLY A 72 6.71 27.15 -19.68
CA GLY A 72 6.01 28.19 -18.91
C GLY A 72 4.49 28.17 -19.10
N GLU A 73 3.91 26.99 -19.39
CA GLU A 73 2.47 26.84 -19.69
C GLU A 73 1.57 26.94 -18.45
N PHE A 74 2.14 26.95 -17.24
CA PHE A 74 1.40 27.15 -16.00
C PHE A 74 2.20 27.93 -14.96
N GLU A 75 1.48 28.59 -14.06
CA GLU A 75 2.06 29.31 -12.93
C GLU A 75 2.65 28.34 -11.91
N THR A 76 3.88 28.63 -11.47
CA THR A 76 4.59 27.81 -10.48
C THR A 76 4.77 28.59 -9.20
N ILE A 77 4.68 27.90 -8.06
CA ILE A 77 5.03 28.48 -6.77
C ILE A 77 6.49 28.13 -6.42
N PRO A 78 7.26 29.07 -5.84
CA PRO A 78 8.60 28.80 -5.34
C PRO A 78 8.59 27.66 -4.31
N MET A 79 9.59 26.80 -4.38
CA MET A 79 9.73 25.62 -3.52
C MET A 79 9.78 25.99 -2.03
N GLU A 80 10.36 27.13 -1.69
CA GLU A 80 10.44 27.66 -0.33
C GLU A 80 9.05 27.89 0.29
N LYS A 81 8.08 28.33 -0.52
CA LYS A 81 6.69 28.51 -0.08
C LYS A 81 6.00 27.18 0.23
N VAL A 82 6.40 26.09 -0.43
CA VAL A 82 5.89 24.74 -0.16
C VAL A 82 6.46 24.22 1.15
N PHE A 83 7.77 24.31 1.34
CA PHE A 83 8.42 23.84 2.58
C PHE A 83 7.94 24.58 3.82
N ALA A 84 7.69 25.89 3.72
CA ALA A 84 7.14 26.67 4.82
C ALA A 84 5.75 26.17 5.29
N LYS A 85 4.98 25.48 4.44
CA LYS A 85 3.68 24.89 4.81
C LYS A 85 3.80 23.53 5.47
N ILE A 86 4.76 22.71 5.04
CA ILE A 86 4.93 21.32 5.51
C ILE A 86 5.63 21.27 6.87
N ASN A 87 6.56 22.19 7.14
CA ASN A 87 7.31 22.24 8.39
C ASN A 87 6.54 22.90 9.56
N ARG A 88 5.22 22.72 9.63
CA ARG A 88 4.35 23.17 10.72
C ARG A 88 3.83 21.99 11.52
#